data_AF-A0A2J4Y7D4-F1
#
_entry.id   AF-A0A2J4Y7D4-F1
#
_cell.length_a   1.000
_cell.length_b   1.000
_cell.length_c   1.000
_cell.angle_alpha   90.00
_cell.angle_beta   90.00
_cell.angle_gamma   90.00
#
_symmetry.space_group_name_H-M   'P 1'
#
loop_
_entity.id
_entity.type
_entity.pdbx_description
1 polymer ?
#
loop_
_entity_poly.entity_id
_entity_poly.type
_entity_poly.pdbx_seq_one_letter_code
_entity_poly.pdbx_strand_id
1 'polypeptide(L)'
;MPCEELDIVWNNIKAEARALADCEPMLASFYHATLLKHENLGSALSYMLANKLASPIMPAIAIREVVEEAYAADPEMIASAACDIQAVRTRDPAVDKYST
;
A
#
# COMPACT_ATOMS: atom_id res chain seq x y z
N MET A 1 0.74 -20.77 -2.91
CA MET A 1 0.28 -20.09 -4.13
C MET A 1 0.39 -18.60 -3.85
N PRO A 2 1.25 -17.84 -4.55
CA PRO A 2 1.58 -16.45 -4.18
C PRO A 2 0.38 -15.49 -4.20
N CYS A 3 -0.61 -15.78 -5.06
CA CYS A 3 -1.78 -14.92 -5.27
C CYS A 3 -2.73 -14.87 -4.05
N GLU A 4 -2.90 -16.00 -3.34
CA GLU A 4 -3.81 -16.06 -2.18
C GLU A 4 -3.27 -15.28 -0.97
N GLU A 5 -1.95 -15.27 -0.77
CA GLU A 5 -1.32 -14.52 0.32
C GLU A 5 -1.43 -13.00 0.10
N LEU A 6 -1.33 -12.55 -1.14
CA LEU A 6 -1.48 -11.14 -1.51
C LEU A 6 -2.86 -10.60 -1.15
N ASP A 7 -3.90 -11.34 -1.50
CA ASP A 7 -5.28 -10.96 -1.22
C ASP A 7 -5.56 -10.93 0.28
N ILE A 8 -4.98 -11.87 1.04
CA ILE A 8 -5.10 -11.88 2.51
C ILE A 8 -4.44 -10.63 3.10
N VAL A 9 -3.21 -10.29 2.70
CA VAL A 9 -2.52 -9.10 3.19
C VAL A 9 -3.32 -7.85 2.86
N TRP A 10 -3.79 -7.70 1.62
CA TRP A 10 -4.54 -6.52 1.21
C TRP A 10 -5.89 -6.38 1.92
N ASN A 11 -6.63 -7.48 2.09
CA ASN A 11 -7.90 -7.47 2.83
C ASN A 11 -7.71 -7.05 4.29
N ASN A 12 -6.64 -7.52 4.94
CA ASN A 12 -6.30 -7.08 6.29
C ASN A 12 -5.98 -5.58 6.34
N ILE A 13 -5.18 -5.08 5.39
CA ILE A 13 -4.87 -3.64 5.29
C ILE A 13 -6.15 -2.81 5.13
N LYS A 14 -7.10 -3.21 4.27
CA LYS A 14 -8.37 -2.47 4.10
C LYS A 14 -9.23 -2.50 5.38
N ALA A 15 -9.23 -3.62 6.11
CA ALA A 15 -9.95 -3.73 7.36
C ALA A 15 -9.34 -2.82 8.44
N GLU A 16 -8.02 -2.83 8.58
CA GLU A 16 -7.27 -1.97 9.50
C GLU A 16 -7.45 -0.49 9.15
N ALA A 17 -7.36 -0.12 7.87
CA ALA A 17 -7.54 1.24 7.39
C ALA A 17 -8.95 1.80 7.68
N ARG A 18 -10.00 0.95 7.61
CA ARG A 18 -11.37 1.35 8.02
C ARG A 18 -11.42 1.65 9.52
N ALA A 19 -10.91 0.75 10.35
CA ALA A 19 -10.87 0.95 11.79
C ALA A 19 -10.07 2.21 12.16
N LEU A 20 -8.93 2.45 11.51
CA LEU A 20 -8.11 3.65 11.73
C LEU A 20 -8.81 4.93 11.29
N ALA A 21 -9.52 4.91 10.16
CA ALA A 21 -10.30 6.07 9.70
C ALA A 21 -11.47 6.40 10.64
N ASP A 22 -12.13 5.37 11.18
CA ASP A 22 -13.23 5.54 12.14
C ASP A 22 -12.72 6.05 13.51
N CYS A 23 -11.57 5.56 13.96
CA CYS A 23 -10.96 5.99 15.22
C CYS A 23 -10.33 7.38 15.16
N GLU A 24 -9.79 7.80 14.01
CA GLU A 24 -9.08 9.07 13.85
C GLU A 24 -9.65 9.90 12.67
N PRO A 25 -10.69 10.73 12.91
CA PRO A 25 -11.34 11.51 11.88
C PRO A 25 -10.42 12.48 11.12
N MET A 26 -9.36 12.98 11.77
CA MET A 26 -8.41 13.89 11.11
C MET A 26 -7.61 13.19 10.01
N LEU A 27 -7.32 11.90 10.18
CA LEU A 27 -6.59 11.08 9.22
C LEU A 27 -7.53 10.26 8.31
N ALA A 28 -8.83 10.28 8.54
CA ALA A 28 -9.80 9.52 7.75
C ALA A 28 -9.65 9.79 6.25
N SER A 29 -9.54 11.06 5.84
CA SER A 29 -9.32 11.44 4.43
C SER A 29 -8.01 10.89 3.87
N PHE A 30 -6.96 10.82 4.69
CA PHE A 30 -5.67 10.27 4.30
C PHE A 30 -5.78 8.76 4.05
N TYR A 31 -6.31 7.99 5.01
CA TYR A 31 -6.52 6.54 4.86
C TYR A 31 -7.48 6.23 3.71
N HIS A 32 -8.48 7.08 3.48
CA HIS A 32 -9.35 6.94 2.33
C HIS A 32 -8.61 7.11 1.00
N ALA A 33 -7.77 8.15 0.90
CA ALA A 33 -7.03 8.45 -0.31
C ALA A 33 -5.93 7.44 -0.61
N THR A 34 -5.24 6.92 0.41
CA THR A 34 -4.07 6.02 0.25
C THR A 34 -4.42 4.54 0.21
N LEU A 35 -5.47 4.11 0.90
CA LEU A 35 -5.79 2.69 1.07
C LEU A 35 -7.21 2.37 0.60
N LEU A 36 -8.24 3.01 1.16
CA LEU A 36 -9.63 2.56 0.97
C LEU A 36 -10.17 2.78 -0.44
N LYS A 37 -9.68 3.81 -1.14
CA LYS A 37 -10.03 4.11 -2.54
C LYS A 37 -9.45 3.12 -3.55
N HIS A 38 -8.44 2.33 -3.16
CA HIS A 38 -7.76 1.41 -4.06
C HIS A 38 -8.37 0.01 -3.99
N GLU A 39 -8.34 -0.71 -5.12
CA GLU A 39 -8.89 -2.06 -5.25
C GLU A 39 -7.86 -3.14 -4.93
N ASN A 40 -6.57 -2.86 -5.12
CA ASN A 40 -5.47 -3.80 -4.89
C ASN A 40 -4.24 -3.12 -4.27
N LEU A 41 -3.34 -3.93 -3.70
CA LEU A 41 -2.11 -3.48 -3.05
C LEU A 41 -1.20 -2.68 -3.99
N GLY A 42 -1.05 -3.11 -5.25
CA GLY A 42 -0.19 -2.42 -6.23
C GLY A 42 -0.63 -0.99 -6.50
N SER A 43 -1.94 -0.75 -6.60
CA SER A 43 -2.51 0.58 -6.80
C SER A 43 -2.32 1.50 -5.59
N ALA A 44 -2.36 0.93 -4.38
CA ALA A 44 -2.08 1.66 -3.15
C ALA A 44 -0.59 1.99 -3.02
N LEU A 45 0.28 1.03 -3.34
CA LEU A 45 1.74 1.23 -3.36
C LEU A 45 2.16 2.27 -4.39
N SER A 46 1.61 2.24 -5.61
CA SER A 46 1.93 3.24 -6.63
C SER A 46 1.58 4.66 -6.15
N TYR A 47 0.43 4.82 -5.49
CA TYR A 47 0.01 6.09 -4.91
C TYR A 47 0.91 6.53 -3.74
N MET A 48 1.26 5.62 -2.83
CA MET A 48 2.13 5.92 -1.70
C MET A 48 3.55 6.29 -2.14
N LEU A 49 4.15 5.50 -3.02
CA LEU A 49 5.49 5.75 -3.58
C LEU A 49 5.53 7.06 -4.36
N ALA A 50 4.53 7.31 -5.21
CA ALA A 50 4.41 8.55 -5.95
C ALA A 50 4.40 9.78 -5.04
N ASN A 51 3.61 9.77 -3.98
CA ASN A 51 3.55 10.89 -3.03
C ASN A 51 4.83 11.03 -2.20
N LYS A 52 5.52 9.94 -1.88
CA LYS A 52 6.79 9.96 -1.13
C LYS A 52 7.96 10.46 -1.97
N LEU A 53 8.00 10.13 -3.26
CA LEU A 53 9.08 10.48 -4.18
C LEU A 53 8.83 11.80 -4.93
N ALA A 54 7.62 12.37 -4.82
CA ALA A 54 7.25 13.61 -5.47
C ALA A 54 8.22 14.73 -5.13
N SER A 55 8.64 15.46 -6.16
CA SER A 55 9.51 16.63 -6.05
C SER A 55 9.09 17.70 -7.04
N PRO A 56 9.56 18.95 -6.89
CA PRO A 56 9.31 20.00 -7.88
C PRO A 56 9.78 19.63 -9.30
N ILE A 57 10.74 18.71 -9.42
CA ILE A 57 11.29 18.24 -10.70
C ILE A 57 10.39 17.15 -11.30
N MET A 58 9.83 16.28 -10.46
CA MET A 58 9.00 15.17 -10.89
C MET A 58 7.74 15.08 -10.01
N PRO A 59 6.57 15.51 -10.53
CA PRO A 59 5.33 15.50 -9.76
C PRO A 59 4.85 14.07 -9.51
N ALA A 60 4.08 13.87 -8.44
CA ALA A 60 3.55 12.57 -8.04
C ALA A 60 2.86 11.81 -9.18
N ILE A 61 2.11 12.53 -10.03
CA ILE A 61 1.41 11.92 -11.17
C ILE A 61 2.36 11.24 -12.15
N ALA A 62 3.49 11.87 -12.48
CA ALA A 62 4.48 11.31 -13.40
C ALA A 62 5.20 10.09 -12.77
N ILE A 63 5.52 10.17 -11.48
CA ILE A 63 6.13 9.03 -10.76
C ILE A 63 5.17 7.84 -10.75
N ARG A 64 3.89 8.11 -10.51
CA ARG A 64 2.88 7.06 -10.45
C ARG A 64 2.77 6.30 -11.77
N GLU A 65 2.79 7.00 -12.90
CA GLU A 65 2.77 6.37 -14.23
C GLU A 65 3.96 5.42 -14.42
N VAL A 66 5.17 5.86 -14.05
CA VAL A 66 6.38 5.03 -14.13
C VAL A 66 6.30 3.80 -13.22
N VAL A 67 5.78 3.96 -12.00
CA VAL A 67 5.62 2.84 -11.06
C VAL A 67 4.56 1.85 -11.55
N GLU A 68 3.44 2.33 -12.11
CA GLU A 68 2.42 1.46 -12.69
C GLU A 68 2.93 0.71 -13.92
N GLU A 69 3.75 1.34 -14.76
CA GLU A 69 4.43 0.67 -15.88
C GLU A 69 5.38 -0.43 -15.39
N ALA A 70 6.16 -0.15 -14.35
CA ALA A 70 7.04 -1.15 -13.74
C ALA A 70 6.25 -2.35 -13.21
N TYR A 71 5.15 -2.11 -12.48
CA TYR A 71 4.29 -3.19 -11.98
C TYR A 71 3.59 -3.98 -13.08
N ALA A 72 3.24 -3.35 -14.20
CA ALA A 72 2.69 -4.05 -15.36
C ALA A 72 3.74 -4.92 -16.05
N ALA A 73 5.00 -4.47 -16.09
CA ALA A 73 6.11 -5.23 -16.66
C ALA A 73 6.54 -6.41 -15.77
N ASP A 74 6.51 -6.24 -14.44
CA ASP A 74 6.86 -7.28 -13.48
C ASP A 74 5.90 -7.31 -12.26
N PRO A 75 4.80 -8.08 -12.34
CA PRO A 75 3.83 -8.21 -11.25
C PRO A 75 4.40 -8.84 -9.97
N GLU A 76 5.51 -9.60 -10.05
CA GLU A 76 6.15 -10.23 -8.89
C GLU A 76 6.70 -9.18 -7.89
N MET A 77 6.92 -7.95 -8.33
CA MET A 77 7.27 -6.84 -7.43
C MET A 77 6.19 -6.57 -6.38
N ILE A 78 4.91 -6.70 -6.75
CA ILE A 78 3.79 -6.49 -5.82
C ILE A 78 3.71 -7.67 -4.84
N ALA A 79 3.93 -8.89 -5.32
CA ALA A 79 3.99 -10.09 -4.47
C ALA A 79 5.14 -10.00 -3.46
N SER A 80 6.31 -9.57 -3.92
CA SER A 80 7.48 -9.32 -3.07
C SER A 80 7.18 -8.28 -1.98
N ALA A 81 6.52 -7.18 -2.34
CA ALA A 81 6.10 -6.17 -1.37
C ALA A 81 5.11 -6.72 -0.32
N ALA A 82 4.19 -7.62 -0.70
CA ALA A 82 3.31 -8.28 0.26
C ALA A 82 4.09 -9.18 1.24
N CYS A 83 5.09 -9.91 0.74
CA CYS A 83 6.01 -10.69 1.59
C CYS A 83 6.81 -9.79 2.53
N ASP A 84 7.26 -8.62 2.07
CA ASP A 84 7.98 -7.66 2.91
C ASP A 84 7.11 -7.14 4.05
N ILE A 85 5.86 -6.76 3.77
CA ILE A 85 4.90 -6.32 4.81
C ILE A 85 4.66 -7.45 5.82
N GLN A 86 4.46 -8.68 5.35
CA GLN A 86 4.28 -9.83 6.23
C GLN A 86 5.53 -10.10 7.07
N ALA A 87 6.72 -9.96 6.49
CA ALA A 87 7.98 -10.09 7.21
C ALA A 87 8.13 -9.04 8.30
N VAL A 88 7.77 -7.78 8.05
CA VAL A 88 7.80 -6.72 9.07
C VAL A 88 6.85 -7.06 10.23
N ARG A 89 5.58 -7.37 9.93
CA ARG A 89 4.58 -7.72 10.97
C ARG A 89 5.00 -8.93 11.82
N THR A 90 5.63 -9.93 11.22
CA THR A 90 5.97 -11.18 11.93
C THR A 90 7.28 -11.08 12.72
N ARG A 91 8.21 -10.22 12.30
CA ARG A 91 9.56 -10.13 12.88
C ARG A 91 9.72 -8.96 13.83
N ASP A 92 8.97 -7.88 13.64
CA ASP A 92 9.03 -6.69 14.48
C ASP A 92 7.91 -6.73 15.55
N PRO A 93 8.25 -6.92 16.85
CA PRO A 93 7.27 -6.93 17.93
C PRO A 93 6.60 -5.57 18.16
N ALA A 94 7.13 -4.48 17.61
CA ALA A 94 6.50 -3.16 17.68
C ALA A 94 5.39 -2.98 16.63
N VAL A 95 5.35 -3.81 15.58
CA VAL A 95 4.39 -3.70 14.47
C VAL A 95 3.30 -4.74 14.64
N ASP A 96 2.08 -4.29 14.97
CA ASP A 96 0.92 -5.17 15.22
C ASP A 96 -0.03 -5.30 14.02
N LYS A 97 0.07 -4.37 13.05
CA LYS A 97 -0.82 -4.22 11.89
C LYS A 97 -0.06 -4.36 10.57
N TYR A 98 -0.77 -4.77 9.51
CA TYR A 98 -0.21 -4.79 8.15
C TYR A 98 -0.14 -3.39 7.52
N SER A 99 -0.98 -2.45 7.97
CA SER A 99 -1.05 -1.09 7.42
C SER A 99 -0.07 -0.09 8.05
N THR A 100 0.80 -0.52 8.97
CA THR A 100 1.81 0.32 9.63
C THR A 100 2.98 0.60 8.70
#